data_AF-A0A961KFV0-F1
#
_entry.id   AF-A0A961KFV0-F1
#
_cell.length_a   1.000
_cell.length_b   1.000
_cell.length_c   1.000
_cell.angle_alpha   90.00
_cell.angle_beta   90.00
_cell.angle_gamma   90.00
#
_symmetry.space_group_name_H-M   'P 1'
#
loop_
_entity.id
_entity.type
_entity.pdbx_description
1 polymer ?
#
loop_
_entity_poly.entity_id
_entity_poly.type
_entity_poly.pdbx_seq_one_letter_code
_entity_poly.pdbx_strand_id
1 'polypeptide(L)'
;MLKILAMHPGHKVSRDRLIECLWPGVDQKHGRDRLKVAVYSLRQLLGHGELVEHAEDAYALRAGAVLLDVEMFEWFVTDGIRHARGQRPDLAAASLGDALRLYRGDFLEEDAYEEW
;
A
#
# COMPACT_ATOMS: atom_id res chain seq x y z
N MET A 1 -0.23 -2.80 -9.67
CA MET A 1 -0.95 -1.51 -9.47
C MET A 1 -1.40 -1.32 -8.02
N LEU A 2 -2.17 -2.24 -7.43
CA LEU A 2 -2.59 -2.12 -6.03
C LEU A 2 -1.39 -1.97 -5.09
N LYS A 3 -0.34 -2.79 -5.24
CA LYS A 3 0.93 -2.67 -4.50
C LYS A 3 1.52 -1.24 -4.57
N ILE A 4 1.63 -0.67 -5.77
CA ILE A 4 2.13 0.70 -5.99
C ILE A 4 1.31 1.76 -5.23
N LEU A 5 -0.03 1.66 -5.29
CA LEU A 5 -0.91 2.60 -4.59
C LEU A 5 -0.91 2.38 -3.07
N ALA A 6 -0.79 1.12 -2.62
CA ALA A 6 -0.73 0.77 -1.20
C ALA A 6 0.60 1.18 -0.55
N MET A 7 1.69 1.32 -1.31
CA MET A 7 2.94 1.93 -0.84
C MET A 7 2.85 3.44 -0.65
N HIS A 8 1.82 4.07 -1.21
CA HIS A 8 1.61 5.52 -1.20
C HIS A 8 0.17 5.85 -0.76
N PRO A 9 -0.31 5.34 0.39
CA PRO A 9 -1.69 5.52 0.81
C PRO A 9 -2.00 7.01 0.99
N GLY A 10 -3.11 7.49 0.42
CA GLY A 10 -3.48 8.91 0.43
C GLY A 10 -2.64 9.82 -0.47
N HIS A 11 -1.60 9.31 -1.13
CA HIS A 11 -0.77 10.06 -2.06
C HIS A 11 -1.14 9.74 -3.52
N LYS A 12 -1.21 10.79 -4.33
CA LYS A 12 -1.48 10.69 -5.77
C LYS A 12 -0.25 10.13 -6.50
N VAL A 13 -0.43 9.04 -7.24
CA VAL A 13 0.56 8.51 -8.19
C VAL A 13 0.13 8.88 -9.60
N SER A 14 1.00 9.56 -10.36
CA SER A 14 0.66 10.02 -11.71
C SER A 14 0.39 8.83 -12.65
N ARG A 15 -0.49 9.05 -13.62
CA ARG A 15 -0.78 8.08 -14.68
C ARG A 15 0.49 7.62 -15.40
N ASP A 16 1.37 8.55 -15.75
CA ASP A 16 2.59 8.22 -16.50
C ASP A 16 3.54 7.35 -15.67
N ARG A 17 3.67 7.63 -14.36
CA ARG A 17 4.45 6.77 -13.45
C ARG A 17 3.83 5.38 -13.32
N LEU A 18 2.51 5.28 -13.20
CA LEU A 18 1.83 3.97 -13.16
C LEU A 18 2.03 3.18 -14.46
N ILE A 19 2.01 3.84 -15.62
CA ILE A 19 2.26 3.19 -16.91
C ILE A 19 3.70 2.67 -16.97
N GLU A 20 4.68 3.50 -16.59
CA GLU A 20 6.10 3.13 -16.62
C GLU A 20 6.38 1.95 -15.69
N CYS A 21 5.87 1.97 -14.46
CA CYS A 21 6.07 0.87 -13.51
C CYS A 21 5.36 -0.43 -13.94
N LEU A 22 4.15 -0.36 -14.51
CA LEU A 22 3.36 -1.56 -14.82
C LEU A 22 3.66 -2.16 -16.19
N TRP A 23 4.07 -1.32 -17.14
CA TRP A 23 4.34 -1.72 -18.52
C TRP A 23 5.54 -0.93 -19.07
N PRO A 24 6.76 -1.22 -18.60
CA PRO A 24 7.96 -0.52 -19.07
C PRO A 24 8.08 -0.56 -20.59
N GLY A 25 8.37 0.59 -21.21
CA GLY A 25 8.58 0.71 -22.65
C GLY A 25 7.32 0.60 -23.53
N VAL A 26 6.11 0.58 -22.96
CA VAL A 26 4.88 0.69 -23.74
C VAL A 26 4.69 2.12 -24.27
N ASP A 27 4.15 2.28 -25.48
CA ASP A 27 3.77 3.62 -25.93
C ASP A 27 2.59 4.18 -25.12
N GLN A 28 2.50 5.50 -25.11
CA GLN A 28 1.55 6.22 -24.27
C GLN A 28 0.09 5.85 -24.55
N LYS A 29 -0.28 5.55 -25.80
CA LYS A 29 -1.67 5.24 -26.15
C LYS A 29 -2.05 3.88 -25.57
N HIS A 30 -1.26 2.85 -25.82
CA HIS A 30 -1.52 1.51 -25.31
C HIS A 30 -1.39 1.45 -23.78
N GLY A 31 -0.44 2.19 -23.18
CA GLY A 31 -0.33 2.32 -21.72
C GLY A 31 -1.59 2.90 -21.07
N ARG A 32 -2.17 3.95 -21.67
CA ARG A 32 -3.42 4.57 -21.18
C ARG A 32 -4.60 3.61 -21.24
N ASP A 33 -4.74 2.86 -22.33
CA ASP A 33 -5.84 1.90 -22.47
C ASP A 33 -5.70 0.73 -21.51
N ARG A 34 -4.48 0.19 -21.34
CA ARG A 34 -4.19 -0.84 -20.32
C ARG A 34 -4.45 -0.34 -18.90
N LEU A 35 -4.08 0.90 -18.58
CA LEU A 35 -4.33 1.46 -17.25
C LEU A 35 -5.82 1.58 -16.94
N LYS A 36 -6.65 2.00 -17.90
CA LYS A 36 -8.11 2.04 -17.71
C LYS A 36 -8.68 0.68 -17.34
N VAL A 37 -8.23 -0.38 -18.05
CA VAL A 37 -8.65 -1.76 -17.77
C VAL A 37 -8.18 -2.19 -16.38
N ALA A 38 -6.91 -1.93 -16.03
CA ALA A 38 -6.38 -2.28 -14.72
C ALA A 38 -7.12 -1.58 -13.57
N VAL A 39 -7.43 -0.30 -13.71
CA VAL A 39 -8.21 0.47 -12.73
C VAL A 39 -9.63 -0.06 -12.61
N TYR A 40 -10.28 -0.37 -13.74
CA TYR A 40 -11.60 -0.98 -13.72
C TYR A 40 -11.59 -2.31 -12.96
N SER A 41 -10.68 -3.22 -13.32
CA SER A 41 -10.55 -4.52 -12.65
C SER A 41 -10.24 -4.37 -11.16
N LEU A 42 -9.37 -3.43 -10.76
CA LEU A 42 -9.08 -3.19 -9.35
C LEU A 42 -10.32 -2.72 -8.59
N ARG A 43 -11.08 -1.76 -9.14
CA ARG A 43 -12.33 -1.29 -8.53
C ARG A 43 -13.36 -2.40 -8.36
N GLN A 44 -13.45 -3.33 -9.30
CA GLN A 44 -14.33 -4.49 -9.19
C GLN A 44 -13.85 -5.46 -8.10
N LEU A 45 -12.55 -5.77 -8.06
CA LEU A 45 -11.97 -6.68 -7.06
C LEU A 45 -12.14 -6.15 -5.63
N LEU A 46 -12.05 -4.85 -5.44
CA LEU A 46 -12.22 -4.22 -4.14
C LEU A 46 -13.70 -4.13 -3.69
N GLY A 47 -14.66 -4.34 -4.59
CA GLY A 47 -16.11 -4.17 -4.32
C GLY A 47 -16.56 -2.73 -4.05
N HIS A 48 -15.60 -1.82 -3.82
CA HIS A 48 -15.77 -0.42 -3.45
C HIS A 48 -14.91 0.44 -4.39
N GLY A 49 -15.46 0.79 -5.55
CA GLY A 49 -14.72 1.50 -6.60
C GLY A 49 -14.24 2.89 -6.19
N GLU A 50 -14.89 3.48 -5.19
CA GLU A 50 -14.55 4.75 -4.54
C GLU A 50 -13.25 4.71 -3.72
N LEU A 51 -12.73 3.51 -3.39
CA LEU A 51 -11.43 3.37 -2.73
C LEU A 51 -10.28 3.80 -3.64
N VAL A 52 -10.45 3.70 -4.96
CA VAL A 52 -9.45 4.14 -5.94
C VAL A 52 -9.91 5.46 -6.54
N GLU A 53 -9.30 6.54 -6.07
CA GLU A 53 -9.61 7.89 -6.50
C GLU A 53 -8.83 8.25 -7.77
N HIS A 54 -9.42 9.09 -8.61
CA HIS A 54 -8.77 9.63 -9.81
C HIS A 54 -9.01 11.13 -9.88
N ALA A 55 -7.93 11.91 -9.82
CA ALA A 55 -7.96 13.36 -9.91
C ALA A 55 -6.64 13.87 -10.51
N GLU A 56 -6.71 14.92 -11.34
CA GLU A 56 -5.51 15.57 -11.93
C GLU A 56 -4.57 14.59 -12.64
N ASP A 57 -5.12 13.67 -13.45
CA ASP A 57 -4.36 12.63 -14.15
C ASP A 57 -3.53 11.71 -13.23
N ALA A 58 -3.91 11.59 -11.97
CA ALA A 58 -3.29 10.72 -10.98
C ALA A 58 -4.31 9.83 -10.28
N TYR A 59 -3.83 8.73 -9.71
CA TYR A 59 -4.62 7.78 -8.94
C TYR A 59 -4.10 7.68 -7.51
N ALA A 60 -5.01 7.48 -6.56
CA ALA A 60 -4.66 7.25 -5.17
C ALA A 60 -5.56 6.16 -4.58
N LEU A 61 -5.03 5.42 -3.61
CA LEU A 61 -5.88 4.67 -2.68
C LEU A 61 -6.34 5.64 -1.59
N ARG A 62 -7.64 5.75 -1.38
CA ARG A 62 -8.22 6.66 -0.39
C ARG A 62 -7.60 6.38 0.99
N ALA A 63 -7.07 7.43 1.63
CA ALA A 63 -6.47 7.33 2.95
C ALA A 63 -7.47 6.78 3.98
N GLY A 64 -7.02 5.85 4.82
CA GLY A 64 -7.84 5.21 5.85
C GLY A 64 -8.96 4.31 5.34
N ALA A 65 -9.05 4.09 4.02
CA ALA A 65 -10.08 3.27 3.42
C ALA A 65 -9.68 1.79 3.32
N VAL A 66 -8.38 1.51 3.47
CA VAL A 66 -7.83 0.18 3.72
C VAL A 66 -6.94 0.25 4.95
N LEU A 67 -6.78 -0.90 5.61
CA LEU A 67 -5.83 -1.07 6.69
C LEU A 67 -4.63 -1.83 6.15
N LEU A 68 -3.45 -1.23 6.18
CA LEU A 68 -2.22 -1.88 5.75
C LEU A 68 -1.54 -2.57 6.95
N ASP A 69 -0.91 -3.71 6.69
CA ASP A 69 -0.14 -4.42 7.72
C ASP A 69 1.05 -3.59 8.21
N VAL A 70 1.69 -2.81 7.34
CA VAL A 70 2.73 -1.85 7.73
C VAL A 70 2.22 -0.77 8.69
N GLU A 71 1.02 -0.22 8.45
CA GLU A 71 0.41 0.78 9.34
C GLU A 71 0.10 0.18 10.72
N MET A 72 -0.44 -1.05 10.74
CA MET A 72 -0.68 -1.77 11.99
C MET A 72 0.62 -2.09 12.72
N PHE A 73 1.66 -2.50 11.99
CA PHE A 73 2.98 -2.79 12.54
C PHE A 73 3.57 -1.57 13.23
N GLU A 74 3.58 -0.42 12.54
CA GLU A 74 4.07 0.86 13.10
C GLU A 74 3.30 1.29 14.35
N TRP A 75 1.98 1.08 14.33
CA TRP A 75 1.13 1.35 15.49
C TRP A 75 1.51 0.48 16.69
N PHE A 76 1.62 -0.83 16.50
CA PHE A 76 2.00 -1.78 17.55
C PHE A 76 3.42 -1.53 18.10
N VAL A 77 4.38 -1.19 17.24
CA VAL A 77 5.74 -0.81 17.66
C VAL A 77 5.71 0.46 18.50
N THR A 78 5.01 1.50 18.03
CA THR A 78 4.86 2.77 18.75
C THR A 78 4.24 2.56 20.12
N ASP A 79 3.19 1.73 20.18
CA ASP A 79 2.50 1.41 21.42
C ASP A 79 3.38 0.59 22.38
N GLY A 80 4.11 -0.41 21.86
CA GLY A 80 5.07 -1.19 22.64
C GLY A 80 6.16 -0.34 23.27
N ILE A 81 6.75 0.59 22.50
CA ILE A 81 7.75 1.56 23.01
C ILE A 81 7.14 2.45 24.11
N ARG A 82 5.90 2.91 23.92
CA ARG A 82 5.18 3.71 24.92
C ARG A 82 4.95 2.94 26.21
N HIS A 83 4.59 1.65 26.14
CA HIS A 83 4.44 0.79 27.30
C HIS A 83 5.77 0.51 28.01
N ALA A 84 6.86 0.30 27.27
CA ALA A 84 8.19 0.12 27.84
C ALA A 84 8.67 1.35 28.62
N ARG A 85 8.51 2.55 28.04
CA ARG A 85 8.82 3.82 28.72
C ARG A 85 7.98 4.04 29.97
N GLY A 86 6.74 3.59 29.95
CA GLY A 86 5.84 3.63 31.10
C GLY A 86 6.05 2.52 32.14
N GLN A 87 7.14 1.75 32.05
CA GLN A 87 7.45 0.63 32.95
C GLN A 87 6.35 -0.44 33.02
N ARG A 88 5.68 -0.72 31.90
CA ARG A 88 4.66 -1.78 31.76
C ARG A 88 5.18 -2.87 30.83
N PRO A 89 6.11 -3.73 31.30
CA PRO A 89 6.82 -4.68 30.45
C PRO A 89 5.88 -5.71 29.79
N ASP A 90 4.85 -6.17 30.49
CA ASP A 90 3.90 -7.15 29.93
C ASP A 90 3.12 -6.60 28.73
N LEU A 91 2.67 -5.34 28.84
CA LEU A 91 1.98 -4.66 27.73
C LEU A 91 2.94 -4.34 26.59
N ALA A 92 4.19 -3.97 26.91
CA ALA A 92 5.20 -3.74 25.88
C ALA A 92 5.49 -5.02 25.09
N ALA A 93 5.65 -6.14 25.78
CA ALA A 93 5.88 -7.44 25.17
C ALA A 93 4.69 -7.90 24.32
N ALA A 94 3.46 -7.66 24.79
CA ALA A 94 2.25 -7.95 24.02
C ALA A 94 2.19 -7.15 22.71
N SER A 95 2.30 -5.81 22.77
CA SER A 95 2.21 -4.97 21.57
C SER A 95 3.35 -5.27 20.58
N LEU A 96 4.59 -5.47 21.06
CA LEU A 96 5.71 -5.84 20.18
C LEU A 96 5.55 -7.26 19.60
N GLY A 97 4.96 -8.19 20.36
CA GLY A 97 4.62 -9.52 19.87
C GLY A 97 3.57 -9.48 18.75
N ASP A 98 2.58 -8.59 18.83
CA ASP A 98 1.60 -8.39 17.76
C ASP A 98 2.22 -7.76 16.51
N ALA A 99 3.16 -6.81 16.67
CA ALA A 99 3.95 -6.31 15.54
C ALA A 99 4.70 -7.44 14.82
N LEU A 100 5.38 -8.32 15.57
CA LEU A 100 6.12 -9.44 14.97
C LEU A 100 5.23 -10.42 14.20
N ARG A 101 3.97 -10.62 14.62
CA ARG A 101 3.02 -11.49 13.91
C ARG A 101 2.58 -10.95 12.55
N LEU A 102 2.63 -9.63 12.37
CA LEU A 102 2.32 -8.99 11.09
C LEU A 102 3.44 -9.16 10.06
N TYR A 103 4.67 -9.36 10.54
CA TYR A 103 5.83 -9.56 9.68
C TYR A 103 5.89 -11.01 9.18
N ARG A 104 5.36 -11.24 7.97
CA ARG A 104 5.20 -12.60 7.38
C ARG A 104 6.29 -13.00 6.39
N GLY A 105 7.29 -12.15 6.17
CA GLY A 105 8.33 -12.31 5.16
C GLY A 105 8.90 -10.95 4.78
N ASP A 106 9.77 -10.92 3.79
CA ASP A 106 10.32 -9.67 3.28
C ASP A 106 9.24 -8.83 2.57
N PHE A 107 9.46 -7.52 2.55
CA PHE A 107 8.53 -6.59 1.93
C PHE A 107 8.40 -6.88 0.42
N LEU A 108 7.20 -7.27 -0.01
CA LEU A 108 6.91 -7.68 -1.39
C LEU A 108 7.87 -8.77 -1.90
N GLU A 109 8.11 -9.83 -1.10
CA GLU A 109 9.01 -10.94 -1.44
C GLU A 109 8.74 -11.57 -2.83
N GLU A 110 7.49 -11.57 -3.29
CA GLU A 110 7.10 -12.05 -4.63
C GLU A 110 7.58 -11.16 -5.79
N ASP A 111 7.91 -9.89 -5.51
CA ASP A 111 8.36 -8.87 -6.48
C ASP A 111 9.76 -8.32 -6.11
N ALA A 112 10.61 -9.12 -5.45
CA ALA A 112 11.90 -8.67 -4.89
C ALA A 112 12.89 -8.06 -5.91
N TYR A 113 12.65 -8.22 -7.22
CA TYR A 113 13.47 -7.69 -8.31
C TYR A 113 12.82 -6.55 -9.11
N GLU A 114 11.63 -6.08 -8.71
CA GLU A 114 11.05 -4.90 -9.34
C GLU A 114 11.62 -3.62 -8.70
N GLU A 115 12.24 -2.77 -9.52
CA GLU A 115 12.64 -1.42 -9.12
C GLU A 115 11.36 -0.54 -9.05
N TRP A 116 10.70 -0.52 -7.90
CA TRP A 116 9.49 0.29 -7.64
C TRP A 116 9.81 1.70 -7.09
#